data_AF-A0A9D4QEF5-F1
#
_entry.id   AF-A0A9D4QEF5-F1
#
_cell.length_a   1.000
_cell.length_b   1.000
_cell.length_c   1.000
_cell.angle_alpha   90.00
_cell.angle_beta   90.00
_cell.angle_gamma   90.00
#
_symmetry.space_group_name_H-M   'P 1'
#
loop_
_entity.id
_entity.type
_entity.pdbx_description
1 polymer ?
#
loop_
_entity_poly.entity_id
_entity_poly.type
_entity_poly.pdbx_seq_one_letter_code
_entity_poly.pdbx_strand_id
1 'polypeptide(L)'
;MFGGFHPSAGHAKIVCKILRSEALRQARFYREALHLQIDRGPGSRSAKARKRQQHAALIEHALENKWRQEPFVLRQHKRPSDTQSSGQVHTEEGVSVPDFVQQTIALGPKFAFERQNSPAELLLMVHDVSKRAPDGENERCVSEGVDVLRRYSRRDASLPTKKVGFLLLATHRSFAKLKLP
;
A
#
# COMPACT_ATOMS: atom_id res chain seq x y z
N MET A 1 -8.71 -5.13 12.21
CA MET A 1 -9.41 -3.89 11.82
C MET A 1 -8.38 -2.77 11.69
N PHE A 2 -8.48 -1.88 10.70
CA PHE A 2 -7.49 -0.82 10.49
C PHE A 2 -7.59 0.21 11.63
N GLY A 3 -6.62 0.22 12.54
CA GLY A 3 -6.55 1.16 13.66
C GLY A 3 -6.52 2.61 13.17
N GLY A 4 -7.26 3.47 13.89
CA GLY A 4 -7.42 4.94 13.95
C GLY A 4 -6.78 5.94 12.97
N PHE A 5 -5.97 5.55 11.99
CA PHE A 5 -5.35 6.43 11.03
C PHE A 5 -6.37 6.88 9.99
N HIS A 6 -6.78 8.14 10.10
CA HIS A 6 -7.53 8.79 9.05
C HIS A 6 -6.61 8.95 7.83
N PRO A 7 -6.92 8.33 6.68
CA PRO A 7 -6.07 8.43 5.51
C PRO A 7 -6.02 9.88 5.03
N SER A 8 -4.82 10.37 4.69
CA SER A 8 -4.70 11.67 4.04
C SER A 8 -5.50 11.69 2.74
N ALA A 9 -5.93 12.88 2.27
CA ALA A 9 -6.69 13.00 1.02
C ALA A 9 -5.96 12.36 -0.19
N GLY A 10 -4.62 12.42 -0.20
CA GLY A 10 -3.79 11.74 -1.20
C GLY A 10 -3.87 10.22 -1.08
N HIS A 11 -3.81 9.68 0.13
CA HIS A 11 -3.92 8.25 0.39
C HIS A 11 -5.32 7.71 0.03
N ALA A 12 -6.38 8.42 0.43
CA ALA A 12 -7.75 8.06 0.06
C ALA A 12 -7.93 8.03 -1.47
N LYS A 13 -7.37 8.99 -2.21
CA LYS A 13 -7.37 8.97 -3.69
C LYS A 13 -6.66 7.74 -4.25
N ILE A 14 -5.51 7.36 -3.69
CA ILE A 14 -4.76 6.17 -4.13
C ILE A 14 -5.57 4.91 -3.85
N VAL A 15 -6.11 4.75 -2.64
CA VAL A 15 -6.96 3.61 -2.26
C VAL A 15 -8.18 3.52 -3.17
N CYS A 16 -8.88 4.62 -3.44
CA CYS A 16 -10.00 4.62 -4.39
C CYS A 16 -9.58 4.19 -5.81
N LYS A 17 -8.39 4.61 -6.28
CA LYS A 17 -7.87 4.15 -7.58
C LYS A 17 -7.59 2.65 -7.58
N ILE A 18 -7.00 2.11 -6.50
CA ILE A 18 -6.73 0.67 -6.34
C ILE A 18 -8.03 -0.11 -6.33
N LEU A 19 -9.00 0.29 -5.50
CA LEU A 19 -10.30 -0.36 -5.40
C LEU A 19 -11.06 -0.33 -6.73
N ARG A 20 -11.02 0.81 -7.45
CA ARG A 20 -11.62 0.91 -8.78
C ARG A 20 -10.93 -0.02 -9.79
N SER A 21 -9.61 -0.09 -9.77
CA SER A 21 -8.83 -0.99 -10.63
C SER A 21 -9.18 -2.46 -10.36
N GLU A 22 -9.28 -2.85 -9.08
CA GLU A 22 -9.62 -4.22 -8.69
C GLU A 22 -11.08 -4.56 -9.06
N ALA A 23 -12.02 -3.64 -8.85
CA ALA A 23 -13.41 -3.82 -9.26
C ALA A 23 -13.52 -4.03 -10.78
N LEU A 24 -12.77 -3.27 -11.60
CA LEU A 24 -12.70 -3.47 -13.05
C LEU A 24 -12.07 -4.81 -13.43
N ARG A 25 -11.04 -5.24 -12.70
CA ARG A 25 -10.43 -6.57 -12.89
C ARG A 25 -11.45 -7.68 -12.63
N GLN A 26 -12.19 -7.61 -11.53
CA GLN A 26 -13.26 -8.56 -11.21
C GLN A 26 -14.37 -8.55 -12.28
N ALA A 27 -14.80 -7.37 -12.73
CA ALA A 27 -15.80 -7.25 -13.80
C ALA A 27 -15.37 -7.94 -15.10
N ARG A 28 -14.09 -7.81 -15.50
CA ARG A 28 -13.52 -8.52 -16.66
C ARG A 28 -13.56 -10.03 -16.48
N PHE A 29 -13.14 -10.53 -15.31
CA PHE A 29 -13.20 -11.95 -14.98
C PHE A 29 -14.63 -12.50 -15.07
N TYR A 30 -15.60 -11.82 -14.46
CA TYR A 30 -17.00 -12.23 -14.53
C TYR A 30 -17.56 -12.21 -15.96
N ARG A 31 -17.18 -11.21 -16.75
CA ARG A 31 -17.57 -11.13 -18.16
C ARG A 31 -17.06 -12.32 -18.96
N GLU A 32 -15.80 -12.71 -18.76
CA GLU A 32 -15.20 -13.89 -19.41
C GLU A 32 -15.91 -15.18 -18.99
N ALA A 33 -16.15 -15.37 -17.70
CA ALA A 33 -16.89 -16.52 -17.19
C ALA A 33 -18.31 -16.61 -17.80
N LEU A 34 -19.01 -15.48 -17.91
CA LEU A 34 -20.33 -15.40 -18.55
C LEU A 34 -20.27 -15.69 -20.05
N HIS A 35 -19.25 -15.22 -20.75
CA HIS A 35 -19.06 -15.53 -22.17
C HIS A 35 -18.93 -17.04 -22.38
N LEU A 36 -18.10 -17.72 -21.57
CA LEU A 36 -17.94 -19.17 -21.63
C LEU A 36 -19.25 -19.91 -21.38
N GLN A 37 -20.06 -19.45 -20.42
CA GLN A 37 -21.38 -20.02 -20.16
C GLN A 37 -22.35 -19.82 -21.33
N ILE A 38 -22.39 -18.63 -21.93
CA ILE A 38 -23.25 -18.31 -23.09
C ILE A 38 -22.83 -19.14 -24.30
N ASP A 39 -21.53 -19.32 -24.52
CA ASP A 39 -21.02 -20.09 -25.65
C ASP A 39 -21.34 -21.58 -25.55
N ARG A 40 -21.33 -22.15 -24.33
CA ARG A 40 -21.76 -23.52 -24.06
C ARG A 40 -23.26 -23.75 -24.18
N GLY A 41 -24.08 -22.70 -24.01
CA GLY A 41 -25.52 -22.80 -24.08
C GLY A 41 -26.05 -23.10 -25.50
N PRO A 42 -27.28 -23.61 -25.64
CA PRO A 42 -27.93 -23.71 -26.94
C PRO A 42 -28.27 -22.32 -27.50
N GLY A 43 -28.32 -22.19 -28.82
CA GLY A 43 -28.76 -20.95 -29.49
C GLY A 43 -27.88 -20.52 -30.67
N SER A 44 -28.44 -19.67 -31.52
CA SER A 44 -27.73 -19.15 -32.70
C SER A 44 -26.58 -18.20 -32.29
N ARG A 45 -25.56 -18.09 -33.16
CA ARG A 45 -24.42 -17.17 -32.93
C ARG A 45 -24.87 -15.72 -32.70
N SER A 46 -25.86 -15.26 -33.46
CA SER A 46 -26.43 -13.91 -33.34
C SER A 46 -27.11 -13.69 -31.99
N ALA A 47 -27.92 -14.65 -31.52
CA ALA A 47 -28.58 -14.57 -30.21
C ALA A 47 -27.55 -14.54 -29.07
N LYS A 48 -26.50 -15.37 -29.14
CA LYS A 48 -25.39 -15.39 -28.16
C LYS A 48 -24.64 -14.06 -28.14
N ALA A 49 -24.35 -13.47 -29.31
CA ALA A 49 -23.69 -12.17 -29.40
C ALA A 49 -24.52 -11.05 -28.75
N ARG A 50 -25.83 -11.00 -29.04
CA ARG A 50 -26.75 -10.02 -28.42
C ARG A 50 -26.79 -10.18 -26.89
N LYS A 51 -26.83 -11.42 -26.40
CA LYS A 51 -26.83 -11.73 -24.96
C LYS A 51 -25.53 -11.25 -24.29
N ARG A 52 -24.36 -11.48 -24.91
CA ARG A 52 -23.08 -10.95 -24.43
C ARG A 52 -23.09 -9.43 -24.30
N GLN A 53 -23.57 -8.73 -25.34
CA GLN A 53 -23.64 -7.28 -25.34
C GLN A 53 -24.57 -6.75 -24.22
N GLN A 54 -25.71 -7.39 -24.01
CA GLN A 54 -26.64 -7.05 -22.91
C GLN A 54 -25.98 -7.23 -21.53
N HIS A 55 -25.29 -8.36 -21.30
CA HIS A 55 -24.59 -8.58 -20.03
C HIS A 55 -23.44 -7.60 -19.82
N ALA A 56 -22.66 -7.29 -20.87
CA ALA A 56 -21.58 -6.31 -20.77
C ALA A 56 -22.12 -4.93 -20.34
N ALA A 57 -23.19 -4.45 -21.00
CA ALA A 57 -23.84 -3.19 -20.64
C ALA A 57 -24.39 -3.20 -19.20
N LEU A 58 -24.97 -4.33 -18.77
CA LEU A 58 -25.50 -4.48 -17.42
C LEU A 58 -24.39 -4.44 -16.36
N ILE A 59 -23.25 -5.11 -16.61
CA ILE A 59 -22.09 -5.09 -15.70
C ILE A 59 -21.52 -3.67 -15.59
N GLU A 60 -21.35 -2.96 -16.71
CA GLU A 60 -20.85 -1.58 -16.71
C GLU A 60 -21.78 -0.65 -15.94
N HIS A 61 -23.10 -0.75 -16.18
CA HIS A 61 -24.10 0.03 -15.46
C HIS A 61 -24.12 -0.29 -13.95
N ALA A 62 -24.04 -1.57 -13.57
CA ALA A 62 -24.01 -1.99 -12.17
C ALA A 62 -22.75 -1.49 -11.45
N LEU A 63 -21.58 -1.56 -12.11
CA LEU A 63 -20.31 -1.08 -11.56
C LEU A 63 -20.34 0.44 -11.36
N GLU A 64 -20.80 1.19 -12.37
CA GLU A 64 -20.91 2.64 -12.30
C GLU A 64 -21.93 3.06 -11.22
N ASN A 65 -23.07 2.38 -11.12
CA ASN A 65 -24.07 2.65 -10.07
C ASN A 65 -23.51 2.37 -8.68
N LYS A 66 -22.83 1.24 -8.49
CA LYS A 66 -22.20 0.93 -7.22
C LYS A 66 -21.15 1.97 -6.85
N TRP A 67 -20.33 2.40 -7.81
CA TRP A 67 -19.34 3.46 -7.59
C TRP A 67 -19.96 4.83 -7.28
N ARG A 68 -21.12 5.13 -7.86
CA ARG A 68 -21.92 6.33 -7.56
C ARG A 68 -22.65 6.27 -6.22
N GLN A 69 -22.95 5.08 -5.72
CA GLN A 69 -23.57 4.85 -4.40
C GLN A 69 -22.54 4.77 -3.27
N GLU A 70 -21.33 4.29 -3.54
CA GLU A 70 -20.22 4.21 -2.58
C GLU A 70 -19.34 5.48 -2.38
N PRO A 71 -19.59 6.69 -2.92
CA PRO A 71 -18.58 7.76 -2.86
C PRO A 71 -18.39 8.41 -1.48
N PHE A 72 -19.01 7.91 -0.40
CA PHE A 72 -19.08 8.68 0.84
C PHE A 72 -18.65 8.00 2.14
N VAL A 73 -18.45 6.69 2.23
CA VAL A 73 -17.99 6.12 3.52
C VAL A 73 -16.58 6.63 3.89
N LEU A 74 -15.70 6.82 2.90
CA LEU A 74 -14.35 7.35 3.14
C LEU A 74 -14.30 8.89 3.30
N ARG A 75 -15.30 9.63 2.80
CA ARG A 75 -15.39 11.09 2.94
C ARG A 75 -16.17 11.53 4.20
N GLN A 76 -17.00 10.66 4.75
CA GLN A 76 -17.85 10.95 5.92
C GLN A 76 -17.15 10.77 7.26
N HIS A 77 -15.92 10.24 7.30
CA HIS A 77 -15.03 10.42 8.45
C HIS A 77 -14.55 11.88 8.51
N LYS A 78 -15.50 12.79 8.81
CA LYS A 78 -15.21 14.14 9.24
C LYS A 78 -14.29 14.03 10.44
N ARG A 79 -13.20 14.81 10.43
CA ARG A 79 -12.35 15.06 11.60
C ARG A 79 -13.27 15.23 12.83
N PRO A 80 -13.17 14.40 13.88
CA PRO A 80 -13.55 14.91 15.18
C PRO A 80 -12.69 16.16 15.40
N SER A 81 -13.36 17.31 15.56
CA SER A 81 -12.73 18.55 15.96
C SER A 81 -11.91 18.29 17.22
N ASP A 82 -10.68 18.78 17.23
CA ASP A 82 -9.85 18.96 18.41
C ASP A 82 -9.71 17.77 19.34
N THR A 83 -8.76 16.89 19.03
CA THR A 83 -7.83 16.47 20.08
C THR A 83 -6.48 16.18 19.44
N GLN A 84 -5.45 16.89 19.87
CA GLN A 84 -4.06 16.49 19.69
C GLN A 84 -3.87 15.13 20.38
N SER A 85 -4.32 14.04 19.78
CA SER A 85 -3.84 12.72 20.16
C SER A 85 -2.44 12.60 19.57
N SER A 86 -1.44 12.66 20.44
CA SER A 86 -0.14 12.06 20.15
C SER A 86 -0.41 10.67 19.57
N GLY A 87 0.22 10.34 18.44
CA GLY A 87 -0.01 9.10 17.70
C GLY A 87 0.37 7.87 18.53
N GLN A 88 -0.52 7.47 19.43
CA GLN A 88 -0.32 6.31 20.29
C GLN A 88 -0.75 5.07 19.50
N VAL A 89 0.21 4.21 19.21
CA VAL A 89 -0.01 2.96 18.50
C VAL A 89 -0.69 2.00 19.46
N HIS A 90 -1.99 1.75 19.26
CA HIS A 90 -2.73 0.76 20.05
C HIS A 90 -2.47 -0.64 19.47
N THR A 91 -1.88 -1.52 20.27
CA THR A 91 -1.68 -2.93 19.97
C THR A 91 -2.85 -3.73 20.53
N GLU A 92 -3.56 -4.48 19.69
CA GLU A 92 -4.55 -5.45 20.18
C GLU A 92 -3.83 -6.57 20.95
N GLU A 93 -4.47 -7.10 22.00
CA GLU A 93 -4.03 -8.29 22.77
C GLU A 93 -2.73 -8.15 23.59
N GLY A 94 -2.29 -6.94 23.91
CA GLY A 94 -1.12 -6.75 24.78
C GLY A 94 0.21 -7.15 24.16
N VAL A 95 0.26 -7.29 22.83
CA VAL A 95 1.50 -7.54 22.09
C VAL A 95 2.43 -6.34 22.27
N SER A 96 3.54 -6.54 22.98
CA SER A 96 4.58 -5.51 23.12
C SER A 96 5.28 -5.32 21.78
N VAL A 97 5.12 -4.13 21.21
CA VAL A 97 5.82 -3.71 20.00
C VAL A 97 7.02 -2.86 20.41
N PRO A 98 8.24 -3.15 19.93
CA PRO A 98 9.42 -2.36 20.25
C PRO A 98 9.25 -0.86 19.94
N ASP A 99 9.83 0.01 20.77
CA ASP A 99 9.65 1.46 20.68
C ASP A 99 9.99 2.05 19.29
N PHE A 100 11.03 1.51 18.64
CA PHE A 100 11.41 1.97 17.30
C PHE A 100 10.30 1.69 16.25
N VAL A 101 9.58 0.59 16.41
CA VAL A 101 8.46 0.22 15.53
C VAL A 101 7.27 1.11 15.81
N GLN A 102 6.96 1.40 17.08
CA GLN A 102 5.89 2.32 17.46
C GLN A 102 6.15 3.73 16.91
N GLN A 103 7.36 4.25 17.10
CA GLN A 103 7.77 5.56 16.58
C GLN A 103 7.65 5.63 15.05
N THR A 104 7.99 4.54 14.35
CA THR A 104 7.90 4.48 12.89
C THR A 104 6.46 4.40 12.39
N ILE A 105 5.62 3.58 13.03
CA ILE A 105 4.18 3.48 12.72
C ILE A 105 3.48 4.82 12.98
N ALA A 106 3.88 5.56 14.02
CA ALA A 106 3.35 6.88 14.33
C ALA A 106 3.62 7.93 13.24
N LEU A 107 4.66 7.77 12.41
CA LEU A 107 4.91 8.62 11.24
C LEU A 107 3.89 8.40 10.11
N GLY A 108 3.11 7.33 10.19
CA GLY A 108 2.05 6.97 9.25
C GLY A 108 2.49 5.99 8.15
N PRO A 109 1.54 5.52 7.33
CA PRO A 109 1.75 4.39 6.40
C PRO A 109 2.75 4.66 5.28
N LYS A 110 3.13 5.93 5.04
CA LYS A 110 4.22 6.26 4.11
C LYS A 110 5.60 5.85 4.64
N PHE A 111 5.70 5.64 5.94
CA PHE A 111 6.88 5.16 6.65
C PHE A 111 6.68 3.73 7.16
N ALA A 112 5.61 3.04 6.72
CA ALA A 112 5.48 1.61 6.94
C ALA A 112 6.74 0.93 6.41
N PHE A 113 7.45 0.25 7.31
CA PHE A 113 8.77 -0.33 7.12
C PHE A 113 9.00 -0.79 5.68
N GLU A 114 9.88 -0.09 4.97
CA GLU A 114 10.56 -0.72 3.85
C GLU A 114 11.29 -1.92 4.46
N ARG A 115 10.92 -3.14 4.07
CA ARG A 115 11.59 -4.34 4.59
C ARG A 115 13.08 -4.15 4.38
N GLN A 116 13.85 -4.20 5.47
CA GLN A 116 15.31 -4.21 5.40
C GLN A 116 15.73 -5.57 4.85
N ASN A 117 15.62 -5.72 3.53
CA ASN A 117 16.11 -6.89 2.84
C ASN A 117 17.63 -6.80 2.82
N SER A 118 18.30 -7.89 3.18
CA SER A 118 19.74 -8.02 3.01
C SER A 118 20.12 -7.86 1.53
N PRO A 119 21.35 -7.45 1.22
CA PRO A 119 21.83 -7.38 -0.17
C PRO A 119 21.64 -8.70 -0.93
N ALA A 120 21.76 -9.84 -0.24
CA ALA A 120 21.52 -11.16 -0.82
C ALA A 120 20.05 -11.37 -1.21
N GLU A 121 19.10 -11.01 -0.34
CA GLU A 121 17.66 -11.12 -0.64
C GLU A 121 17.23 -10.19 -1.77
N LEU A 122 17.83 -9.00 -1.84
CA LEU A 122 17.59 -8.06 -2.94
C LEU A 122 18.10 -8.60 -4.29
N LEU A 123 19.26 -9.25 -4.31
CA LEU A 123 19.79 -9.90 -5.51
C LEU A 123 18.91 -11.09 -5.94
N LEU A 124 18.42 -11.88 -4.98
CA LEU A 124 17.47 -12.97 -5.27
C LEU A 124 16.19 -12.43 -5.91
N MET A 125 15.67 -11.31 -5.41
CA MET A 125 14.50 -10.66 -6.01
C MET A 125 14.76 -10.20 -7.46
N VAL A 126 15.92 -9.58 -7.73
CA VAL A 126 16.29 -9.17 -9.10
C VAL A 126 16.33 -10.37 -10.03
N HIS A 127 16.94 -11.46 -9.60
CA HIS A 127 17.03 -12.70 -10.37
C HIS A 127 15.65 -13.35 -10.61
N ASP A 128 14.77 -13.38 -9.60
CA ASP A 128 13.44 -13.95 -9.74
C ASP A 128 12.54 -13.13 -10.68
N VAL A 129 12.72 -11.80 -10.69
CA VAL A 129 12.04 -10.91 -11.63
C VAL A 129 12.59 -11.12 -13.04
N SER A 130 13.92 -11.20 -13.21
CA SER A 130 14.53 -11.36 -14.53
C SER A 130 14.16 -12.69 -15.20
N LYS A 131 14.00 -13.77 -14.42
CA LYS A 131 13.49 -15.07 -14.89
C LYS A 131 12.08 -15.01 -15.48
N ARG A 132 11.28 -14.02 -15.09
CA ARG A 132 9.91 -13.82 -15.59
C ARG A 132 9.84 -12.78 -16.72
N ALA A 133 10.97 -12.17 -17.07
CA ALA A 133 11.03 -11.23 -18.18
C ALA A 133 10.86 -11.97 -19.52
N PRO A 134 10.32 -11.31 -20.55
CA PRO A 134 10.25 -11.85 -21.90
C PRO A 134 11.63 -12.30 -22.43
N ASP A 135 11.63 -13.26 -23.35
CA ASP A 135 12.86 -13.75 -23.98
C ASP A 135 13.63 -12.59 -24.63
N GLY A 136 14.91 -12.46 -24.29
CA GLY A 136 15.78 -11.37 -24.74
C GLY A 136 15.84 -10.14 -23.83
N GLU A 137 14.96 -10.01 -22.83
CA GLU A 137 14.99 -8.88 -21.88
C GLU A 137 15.65 -9.20 -20.53
N ASN A 138 15.99 -10.47 -20.29
CA ASN A 138 16.51 -10.94 -19.00
C ASN A 138 17.78 -10.17 -18.58
N GLU A 139 18.77 -10.05 -19.48
CA GLU A 139 20.03 -9.36 -19.19
C GLU A 139 19.82 -7.88 -18.84
N ARG A 140 18.92 -7.21 -19.56
CA ARG A 140 18.55 -5.82 -19.28
C ARG A 140 17.89 -5.70 -17.90
N CYS A 141 16.98 -6.61 -17.58
CA CYS A 141 16.29 -6.63 -16.29
C CYS A 141 17.25 -6.85 -15.11
N VAL A 142 18.23 -7.76 -15.27
CA VAL A 142 19.31 -7.95 -14.29
C VAL A 142 20.15 -6.69 -14.16
N SER A 143 20.60 -6.09 -15.26
CA SER A 143 21.43 -4.89 -15.27
C SER A 143 20.73 -3.71 -14.56
N GLU A 144 19.47 -3.44 -14.91
CA GLU A 144 18.70 -2.37 -14.28
C GLU A 144 18.45 -2.67 -12.79
N GLY A 145 18.15 -3.92 -12.44
CA GLY A 145 17.95 -4.35 -11.06
C GLY A 145 19.19 -4.14 -10.21
N VAL A 146 20.36 -4.58 -10.68
CA VAL A 146 21.65 -4.42 -9.96
C VAL A 146 22.03 -2.95 -9.81
N ASP A 147 21.79 -2.11 -10.82
CA ASP A 147 22.03 -0.67 -10.73
C ASP A 147 21.19 0.02 -9.65
N VAL A 148 19.93 -0.42 -9.48
CA VAL A 148 19.06 0.05 -8.40
C VAL A 148 19.62 -0.38 -7.04
N LEU A 149 20.11 -1.62 -6.90
CA LEU A 149 20.71 -2.11 -5.65
C LEU A 149 21.98 -1.33 -5.27
N ARG A 150 22.82 -1.00 -6.25
CA ARG A 150 24.03 -0.19 -6.02
C ARG A 150 23.70 1.20 -5.49
N ARG A 151 22.57 1.79 -5.92
CA ARG A 151 22.08 3.08 -5.39
C ARG A 151 21.48 2.92 -3.99
N TYR A 152 20.84 1.78 -3.71
CA TYR A 152 20.25 1.47 -2.41
C TYR A 152 21.31 1.23 -1.32
N SER A 153 22.44 0.59 -1.67
CA SER A 153 23.58 0.34 -0.78
C SER A 153 24.31 1.61 -0.31
N ARG A 154 24.07 2.78 -0.92
CA ARG A 154 24.75 4.05 -0.58
C ARG A 154 24.07 4.86 0.54
N ARG A 155 23.17 4.26 1.32
CA ARG A 155 22.76 4.86 2.60
C ARG A 155 23.75 4.43 3.69
N ASP A 156 24.95 5.02 3.64
CA ASP A 156 25.60 5.36 4.90
C ASP A 156 24.64 6.31 5.61
N ALA A 157 23.96 5.79 6.61
CA ALA A 157 23.11 6.55 7.50
C ALA A 157 24.00 7.54 8.26
N SER A 158 24.32 8.68 7.63
CA SER A 158 24.57 9.88 8.41
C SER A 158 23.22 10.28 9.00
N LEU A 159 22.94 9.70 10.17
CA LEU A 159 21.98 10.25 11.10
C LEU A 159 22.24 11.76 11.18
N PRO A 160 21.21 12.61 11.23
CA PRO A 160 21.41 14.04 11.42
C PRO A 160 22.01 14.26 12.82
N THR A 161 23.35 14.21 12.92
CA THR A 161 24.15 14.31 14.14
C THR A 161 23.93 15.63 14.87
N LYS A 162 23.42 16.66 14.17
CA LYS A 162 23.00 17.93 14.78
C LYS A 162 21.77 17.80 15.69
N LYS A 163 20.89 16.81 15.50
CA LYS A 163 19.70 16.61 16.37
C LYS A 163 19.95 15.64 17.54
N VAL A 164 20.85 14.66 17.38
CA VAL A 164 21.21 13.73 18.46
C VAL A 164 22.12 14.38 19.49
N GLY A 165 23.04 15.26 19.08
CA GLY A 165 23.85 16.04 20.02
C GLY A 165 23.02 16.96 20.93
N PHE A 166 21.93 17.53 20.41
CA PHE A 166 21.01 18.36 21.19
C PHE A 166 20.21 17.54 22.21
N LEU A 167 19.78 16.33 21.85
CA LEU A 167 19.07 15.42 22.75
C LEU A 167 19.98 14.85 23.85
N LEU A 168 21.23 14.49 23.54
CA LEU A 168 22.19 14.00 24.53
C LEU A 168 22.66 15.09 25.52
N LEU A 169 22.82 16.33 25.06
CA LEU A 169 23.11 17.47 25.93
C LEU A 169 21.91 17.85 26.80
N ALA A 170 20.68 17.69 26.31
CA ALA A 170 19.46 17.91 27.09
C ALA A 170 19.29 16.86 28.20
N THR A 171 19.63 15.59 27.95
CA THR A 171 19.56 14.53 28.97
C THR A 171 20.63 14.67 30.06
N HIS A 172 21.84 15.16 29.74
CA HIS A 172 22.87 15.41 30.75
C HIS A 172 22.60 16.64 31.63
N ARG A 173 21.86 17.65 31.15
CA ARG A 173 21.45 18.80 31.97
C ARG A 173 20.31 18.49 32.95
N SER A 174 19.47 17.51 32.65
CA SER A 174 18.36 17.11 33.52
C SER A 174 18.81 16.27 34.72
N PHE A 175 19.91 15.52 34.60
CA PHE A 175 20.48 14.77 35.73
C PHE A 175 21.26 15.65 36.73
N ALA A 176 21.78 16.81 36.30
CA ALA A 176 22.52 17.72 37.19
C ALA A 176 21.60 18.56 38.12
N LYS A 177 20.27 18.54 37.94
CA LYS A 177 19.31 19.27 38.77
C LYS A 177 18.59 18.42 39.83
N LEU A 178 18.91 17.12 39.92
CA LEU A 178 18.45 16.25 41.00
C LEU A 178 19.53 16.15 42.10
N LYS A 179 19.82 17.28 42.74
CA LYS A 179 20.28 17.32 44.13
C LYS A 179 19.42 18.36 44.86
N LEU A 180 18.45 17.83 45.57
CA LEU A 180 17.58 18.48 46.55
C LEU A 180 17.61 17.54 47.78
N PRO A 181 17.32 18.06 48.97
CA PRO A 181 17.99 19.11 49.75
C PRO A 181 19.15 18.55 50.62
#